data_AF-A0A517PLH4-F1
#
_entry.id   AF-A0A517PLH4-F1
#
_cell.length_a   1.000
_cell.length_b   1.000
_cell.length_c   1.000
_cell.angle_alpha   90.00
_cell.angle_beta   90.00
_cell.angle_gamma   90.00
#
_symmetry.space_group_name_H-M   'P 1'
#
loop_
_entity.id
_entity.type
_entity.pdbx_description
1 polymer ?
#
loop_
_entity_poly.entity_id
_entity_poly.type
_entity_poly.pdbx_seq_one_letter_code
_entity_poly.pdbx_strand_id
1 'polypeptide(L)'
;MSEFTLLNKQGVKSDQGFEVQMVNRHCIEYREGDLVLSIEVEMGMNGEMPCLLYSPEDLSMSHNAEAVRPIDRTRIEENFRRAMEFLGVLVIAESPE
;
A
#
# COMPACT_ATOMS: atom_id res chain seq x y z
N MET A 1 19.19 -2.28 11.48
CA MET A 1 19.10 -2.24 10.01
C MET A 1 17.75 -1.64 9.67
N SER A 2 17.67 -0.80 8.63
CA SER A 2 16.39 -0.23 8.19
C SER A 2 15.56 -1.33 7.55
N GLU A 3 14.32 -1.52 8.01
CA GLU A 3 13.35 -2.47 7.44
C GLU A 3 13.04 -2.18 5.96
N PHE A 4 13.23 -0.92 5.53
CA PHE A 4 12.94 -0.45 4.18
C PHE A 4 14.16 0.14 3.49
N THR A 5 14.25 -0.08 2.17
CA THR A 5 15.18 0.59 1.26
C THR A 5 14.38 1.40 0.25
N LEU A 6 14.77 2.66 0.03
CA LEU A 6 14.10 3.54 -0.95
C LEU A 6 14.32 3.02 -2.37
N LEU A 7 13.23 2.99 -3.15
CA LEU A 7 13.22 2.73 -4.59
C LEU A 7 12.93 4.04 -5.32
N ASN A 8 13.97 4.65 -5.90
CA ASN A 8 13.88 5.84 -6.77
C ASN A 8 13.00 6.99 -6.23
N LYS A 9 12.91 7.13 -4.89
CA LYS A 9 12.06 8.10 -4.16
C LYS A 9 10.54 8.01 -4.42
N GLN A 10 10.07 6.98 -5.11
CA GLN A 10 8.64 6.78 -5.43
C GLN A 10 8.10 5.48 -4.83
N GLY A 11 8.96 4.68 -4.21
CA GLY A 11 8.54 3.49 -3.50
C GLY A 11 9.57 3.04 -2.48
N VAL A 12 9.27 1.93 -1.82
CA VAL A 12 10.14 1.26 -0.87
C VAL A 12 10.12 -0.23 -1.11
N LYS A 13 11.23 -0.87 -0.79
CA LYS A 13 11.38 -2.31 -0.70
C LYS A 13 11.62 -2.71 0.74
N SER A 14 10.82 -3.64 1.25
CA SER A 14 11.01 -4.26 2.57
C SER A 14 12.04 -5.38 2.52
N ASP A 15 12.78 -5.58 3.60
CA ASP A 15 13.59 -6.78 3.81
C ASP A 15 12.74 -8.08 3.97
N GLN A 16 11.42 -7.93 4.17
CA GLN A 16 10.45 -9.02 4.23
C GLN A 16 9.96 -9.49 2.83
N GLY A 17 10.44 -8.86 1.76
CA GLY A 17 10.20 -9.32 0.38
C GLY A 17 8.99 -8.70 -0.33
N PHE A 18 8.41 -7.63 0.21
CA PHE A 18 7.37 -6.84 -0.47
C PHE A 18 7.86 -5.44 -0.87
N GLU A 19 7.17 -4.82 -1.81
CA GLU A 19 7.43 -3.49 -2.33
C GLU A 19 6.14 -2.68 -2.35
N VAL A 20 6.24 -1.37 -2.08
CA VAL A 20 5.15 -0.41 -2.21
C VAL A 20 5.63 0.73 -3.08
N GLN A 21 4.93 1.03 -4.16
CA GLN A 21 5.34 2.07 -5.13
C GLN A 21 4.17 2.92 -5.57
N MET A 22 4.31 4.24 -5.47
CA MET A 22 3.41 5.19 -6.12
C MET A 22 3.62 5.10 -7.63
N VAL A 23 2.60 4.64 -8.35
CA VAL A 23 2.64 4.49 -9.81
C VAL A 23 2.16 5.76 -10.49
N ASN A 24 1.15 6.39 -9.90
CA ASN A 24 0.69 7.72 -10.24
C ASN A 24 0.08 8.39 -8.99
N ARG A 25 -0.48 9.60 -9.14
CA ARG A 25 -1.01 10.38 -8.01
C ARG A 25 -2.27 9.79 -7.35
N HIS A 26 -2.92 8.81 -7.98
CA HIS A 26 -4.16 8.17 -7.53
C HIS A 26 -4.01 6.66 -7.36
N CYS A 27 -2.81 6.11 -7.49
CA CYS A 27 -2.60 4.67 -7.51
C CYS A 27 -1.25 4.31 -6.90
N ILE A 28 -1.31 3.40 -5.93
CA ILE A 28 -0.14 2.82 -5.29
C ILE A 28 -0.20 1.31 -5.49
N GLU A 29 0.89 0.73 -5.94
CA GLU A 29 0.98 -0.72 -6.08
C GLU A 29 1.69 -1.34 -4.88
N TYR A 30 1.07 -2.38 -4.31
CA TYR A 30 1.71 -3.32 -3.41
C TYR A 30 2.12 -4.57 -4.21
N ARG A 31 3.40 -4.96 -4.11
CA ARG A 31 3.93 -6.14 -4.81
C ARG A 31 4.61 -7.09 -3.83
N GLU A 32 4.32 -8.37 -3.93
CA GLU A 32 4.96 -9.41 -3.09
C GLU A 32 5.02 -10.76 -3.83
N GLY A 33 6.20 -11.09 -4.36
CA GLY A 33 6.34 -12.18 -5.33
C GLY A 33 5.50 -11.90 -6.58
N ASP A 34 4.62 -12.83 -6.94
CA ASP A 34 3.72 -12.70 -8.10
C ASP A 34 2.41 -11.95 -7.78
N LEU A 35 2.20 -11.52 -6.54
CA LEU A 35 1.03 -10.73 -6.16
C LEU A 35 1.28 -9.26 -6.48
N VAL A 36 0.35 -8.67 -7.22
CA VAL A 36 0.29 -7.22 -7.47
C VAL A 36 -1.12 -6.74 -7.14
N LEU A 37 -1.22 -5.80 -6.22
CA LEU A 37 -2.46 -5.12 -5.82
C LEU A 37 -2.34 -3.65 -6.22
N SER A 38 -3.35 -3.11 -6.90
CA SER A 38 -3.46 -1.65 -7.09
C SER A 38 -4.40 -1.10 -6.04
N ILE A 39 -3.90 -0.14 -5.30
CA ILE A 39 -4.62 0.56 -4.24
C ILE A 39 -4.94 1.93 -4.77
N GLU A 40 -6.22 2.18 -5.03
CA GLU A 40 -6.67 3.50 -5.43
C GLU A 40 -6.63 4.43 -4.23
N VAL A 41 -6.12 5.64 -4.45
CA VAL A 41 -5.96 6.63 -3.39
C VAL A 41 -6.50 7.99 -3.77
N GLU A 42 -7.14 8.63 -2.80
CA GLU A 42 -7.60 10.00 -2.90
C GLU A 42 -6.93 10.89 -1.86
N MET A 43 -6.80 12.19 -2.15
CA MET A 43 -6.29 13.13 -1.15
C MET A 43 -7.40 13.46 -0.16
N GLY A 44 -7.11 13.26 1.12
CA GLY A 44 -8.01 13.59 2.23
C GLY A 44 -7.34 14.46 3.29
N MET A 45 -8.11 14.76 4.32
CA MET A 45 -7.65 15.45 5.53
C MET A 45 -8.03 14.61 6.75
N ASN A 46 -7.05 14.29 7.60
CA ASN A 46 -7.27 13.73 8.92
C ASN A 46 -7.06 14.84 9.96
N GLY A 47 -8.13 15.56 10.31
CA GLY A 47 -8.03 16.83 11.02
C GLY A 47 -7.35 17.89 10.15
N GLU A 48 -6.22 18.43 10.61
CA GLU A 48 -5.43 19.43 9.86
C GLU A 48 -4.29 18.80 9.04
N MET A 49 -4.08 17.49 9.12
CA MET A 49 -3.00 16.80 8.42
C MET A 49 -3.48 16.23 7.08
N PRO A 50 -2.77 16.49 5.97
CA PRO A 50 -3.07 15.84 4.69
C PRO A 50 -2.79 14.34 4.79
N CYS A 51 -3.67 13.53 4.19
CA CYS A 51 -3.53 12.09 4.11
C CYS A 51 -3.95 11.57 2.72
N LEU A 52 -3.65 10.30 2.47
CA LEU A 52 -4.25 9.54 1.39
C LEU A 52 -5.32 8.61 1.96
N LEU A 53 -6.51 8.66 1.39
CA LEU A 53 -7.61 7.75 1.69
C LEU A 53 -7.54 6.57 0.73
N TYR A 54 -7.83 5.36 1.20
CA TYR A 54 -7.90 4.17 0.36
C TYR A 54 -9.04 3.25 0.80
N SER A 55 -9.62 2.53 -0.16
CA SER A 55 -10.55 1.44 0.14
C SER A 55 -9.75 0.22 0.60
N PRO A 56 -10.01 -0.32 1.80
CA PRO A 56 -9.28 -1.50 2.24
C PRO A 56 -9.72 -2.79 1.51
N GLU A 57 -10.74 -2.73 0.63
CA GLU A 57 -11.06 -3.81 -0.31
C GLU A 57 -10.01 -3.97 -1.41
N ASP A 58 -9.32 -2.89 -1.79
CA ASP A 58 -8.26 -2.92 -2.80
C ASP A 58 -7.09 -3.81 -2.38
N LEU A 59 -6.89 -3.97 -1.07
CA LEU A 59 -5.89 -4.86 -0.48
C LEU A 59 -6.23 -6.36 -0.64
N SER A 60 -7.38 -6.68 -1.24
CA SER A 60 -7.82 -8.05 -1.53
C SER A 60 -8.01 -8.35 -3.01
N MET A 61 -7.89 -7.34 -3.88
CA MET A 61 -8.17 -7.44 -5.30
C MET A 61 -6.87 -7.54 -6.09
N SER A 62 -6.43 -8.75 -6.38
CA SER A 62 -5.24 -8.94 -7.23
C SER A 62 -5.56 -8.83 -8.71
N HIS A 63 -4.67 -8.21 -9.48
CA HIS A 63 -4.78 -8.18 -10.94
C HIS A 63 -4.49 -9.52 -11.62
N ASN A 64 -3.88 -10.47 -10.89
CA ASN A 64 -3.56 -11.78 -11.41
C ASN A 64 -4.67 -12.77 -11.06
N ALA A 65 -5.50 -13.13 -12.05
CA ALA A 65 -6.54 -14.16 -11.90
C ALA A 65 -6.00 -15.52 -11.40
N GLU A 66 -4.68 -15.75 -11.53
CA GLU A 66 -3.97 -16.94 -11.05
C GLU A 66 -3.42 -16.84 -9.62
N ALA A 67 -3.66 -15.74 -8.90
CA ALA A 67 -3.30 -15.65 -7.49
C ALA A 67 -4.24 -16.54 -6.64
N VAL A 68 -4.02 -17.86 -6.68
CA VAL A 68 -4.80 -18.89 -5.98
C VAL A 68 -4.49 -18.92 -4.46
N ARG A 69 -3.60 -18.05 -3.97
CA ARG A 69 -3.18 -18.04 -2.57
C ARG A 69 -4.15 -17.23 -1.69
N PRO A 70 -4.44 -17.66 -0.46
CA PRO A 70 -5.17 -16.85 0.50
C PRO A 70 -4.47 -15.50 0.69
N ILE A 71 -5.19 -14.41 0.47
CA ILE A 71 -4.68 -13.05 0.72
C ILE A 71 -4.92 -12.72 2.19
N ASP A 72 -3.84 -12.61 2.95
CA ASP A 72 -3.88 -12.12 4.33
C ASP A 72 -3.97 -10.59 4.34
N ARG A 73 -5.21 -10.09 4.27
CA ARG A 73 -5.50 -8.66 4.20
C ARG A 73 -4.91 -7.90 5.38
N THR A 74 -5.02 -8.42 6.60
CA THR A 74 -4.54 -7.74 7.81
C THR A 74 -3.03 -7.53 7.75
N ARG A 75 -2.28 -8.57 7.37
CA ARG A 75 -0.82 -8.47 7.22
C ARG A 75 -0.43 -7.49 6.10
N ILE A 76 -1.11 -7.55 4.96
CA ILE A 76 -0.84 -6.66 3.83
C ILE A 76 -1.16 -5.21 4.19
N GLU A 77 -2.24 -4.96 4.90
CA GLU A 77 -2.61 -3.63 5.38
C GLU A 77 -1.56 -3.06 6.34
N GLU A 78 -1.07 -3.87 7.27
CA GLU A 78 0.02 -3.46 8.17
C GLU A 78 1.31 -3.16 7.41
N ASN A 79 1.70 -4.03 6.47
CA ASN A 79 2.86 -3.85 5.61
C ASN A 79 2.76 -2.56 4.79
N PHE A 80 1.62 -2.33 4.16
CA PHE A 80 1.33 -1.14 3.38
C PHE A 80 1.41 0.12 4.24
N ARG A 81 0.75 0.15 5.40
CA ARG A 81 0.79 1.29 6.31
C ARG A 81 2.21 1.63 6.77
N ARG A 82 3.01 0.62 7.13
CA ARG A 82 4.42 0.81 7.56
C ARG A 82 5.29 1.35 6.43
N ALA A 83 5.12 0.84 5.22
CA ALA A 83 5.83 1.33 4.04
C ALA A 83 5.50 2.80 3.74
N MET A 84 4.22 3.17 3.82
CA MET A 84 3.76 4.55 3.61
C MET A 84 4.24 5.49 4.71
N GLU A 85 4.22 5.04 5.97
CA GLU A 85 4.79 5.76 7.11
C GLU A 85 6.29 6.02 6.93
N PHE A 86 7.05 5.04 6.44
CA PHE A 86 8.46 5.23 6.10
C PHE A 86 8.68 6.25 4.97
N LEU A 87 7.76 6.31 4.00
CA LEU A 87 7.74 7.35 2.95
C LEU A 87 7.29 8.73 3.47
N GLY A 88 6.88 8.84 4.74
CA GLY A 88 6.38 10.08 5.33
C GLY A 88 4.96 10.43 4.89
N VAL A 89 4.18 9.44 4.43
CA VAL A 89 2.82 9.62 3.94
C VAL A 89 1.84 8.96 4.90
N LEU A 90 0.92 9.75 5.44
CA LEU A 90 -0.20 9.23 6.22
C LEU A 90 -1.25 8.62 5.28
N VAL A 91 -1.58 7.35 5.49
CA VAL A 91 -2.69 6.66 4.81
C VAL A 91 -3.78 6.32 5.82
N ILE A 92 -5.04 6.44 5.41
CA ILE A 92 -6.22 6.14 6.23
C ILE A 92 -7.17 5.28 5.40
N ALA A 93 -7.55 4.12 5.94
CA ALA A 93 -8.59 3.30 5.35
C ALA A 93 -9.94 4.03 5.46
N GLU A 94 -10.69 4.04 4.37
CA GLU A 94 -12.06 4.55 4.39
C GLU A 94 -12.94 3.70 5.32
N SER A 95 -13.80 4.37 6.08
CA SER A 95 -14.84 3.67 6.84
C SER A 95 -15.98 3.32 5.88
N PRO A 96 -16.50 2.09 5.88
CA PRO A 96 -17.73 1.80 5.17
C PRO A 96 -18.86 2.67 5.76
N GLU A 97 -19.62 3.34 4.90
CA GLU A 97 -20.82 4.11 5.28
C GLU A 97 -21.88 3.23 5.94
#